data_AF-A0AAV0ZWR4-F1
#
_entry.id   AF-A0AAV0ZWR4-F1
#
_cell.length_a   1.000
_cell.length_b   1.000
_cell.length_c   1.000
_cell.angle_alpha   90.00
_cell.angle_beta   90.00
_cell.angle_gamma   90.00
#
_symmetry.space_group_name_H-M   'P 1'
#
loop_
_entity.id
_entity.type
_entity.pdbx_description
1 polymer ?
#
loop_
_entity_poly.entity_id
_entity_poly.type
_entity_poly.pdbx_seq_one_letter_code
_entity_poly.pdbx_strand_id
1 'polypeptide(L)'
;MDVGILSLEVIPMGGNKVFIKVQEEEDFHTLFKEAKEFFQYWFTKVEEWYPKAVMNGKITWIKMYGVPIQAWNQKFFEKLIIGKGSLVFVGIVTEKKRMFDYARCLIRKTSMESLNKAVQVKVNGHIYNIKLKEEEFSCPVDIQTMNQSLENEDFES
;
A
#
# COMPACT_ATOMS: atom_id res chain seq x y z
N MET A 1 10.38 18.36 32.20
CA MET A 1 11.19 18.97 31.14
C MET A 1 10.77 18.22 29.88
N ASP A 2 9.90 18.83 29.08
CA ASP A 2 9.40 18.24 27.85
C ASP A 2 10.58 18.01 26.91
N VAL A 3 10.86 16.74 26.62
CA VAL A 3 11.92 16.34 25.69
C VAL A 3 11.49 16.84 24.32
N GLY A 4 12.36 17.64 23.71
CA GLY A 4 12.09 18.37 22.47
C GLY A 4 11.43 17.49 21.42
N ILE A 5 10.41 18.04 20.78
CA ILE A 5 9.73 17.42 19.66
C ILE A 5 10.78 17.19 18.57
N LEU A 6 11.25 15.95 18.45
CA LEU A 6 12.05 15.48 17.33
C LEU A 6 11.29 15.81 16.05
N SER A 7 11.79 16.76 15.29
CA SER A 7 11.20 17.22 14.03
C SER A 7 11.65 16.29 12.89
N LEU A 8 11.27 15.01 12.99
CA LEU A 8 11.48 14.02 11.94
C LEU A 8 10.46 14.24 10.81
N GLU A 9 10.96 14.51 9.62
CA GLU A 9 10.14 14.49 8.41
C GLU A 9 10.25 13.11 7.76
N VAL A 10 9.11 12.42 7.63
CA VAL A 10 9.01 11.11 6.97
C VAL A 10 8.42 11.29 5.58
N ILE A 11 9.25 11.09 4.56
CA ILE A 11 8.89 11.27 3.16
C ILE A 11 8.71 9.89 2.52
N PRO A 12 7.50 9.52 2.05
CA PRO A 12 7.30 8.24 1.38
C PRO A 12 8.17 8.12 0.13
N MET A 13 9.00 7.08 0.06
CA MET A 13 9.80 6.73 -1.13
C MET A 13 9.16 5.56 -1.88
N GLY A 14 7.84 5.46 -1.85
CA GLY A 14 7.09 4.35 -2.47
C GLY A 14 7.48 2.95 -1.99
N GLY A 15 6.71 1.96 -2.44
CA GLY A 15 6.91 0.57 -2.00
C GLY A 15 6.90 0.48 -0.47
N ASN A 16 7.97 -0.07 0.13
CA ASN A 16 8.17 -0.20 1.58
C ASN A 16 9.29 0.69 2.13
N LYS A 17 9.65 1.78 1.45
CA LYS A 17 10.73 2.68 1.87
C LYS A 17 10.19 4.06 2.21
N VAL A 18 10.81 4.68 3.19
CA VAL A 18 10.62 6.09 3.55
C VAL A 18 11.99 6.75 3.66
N PHE A 19 12.05 8.02 3.33
CA PHE A 19 13.19 8.87 3.61
C PHE A 19 12.91 9.57 4.92
N ILE A 20 13.86 9.48 5.86
CA ILE A 20 13.75 10.16 7.14
C ILE A 20 14.73 11.33 7.08
N LYS A 21 14.18 12.54 7.16
CA LYS A 21 14.96 13.77 7.19
C LYS A 21 14.91 14.34 8.60
N VAL A 22 16.07 14.67 9.12
CA VAL A 22 16.24 15.39 10.39
C VAL A 22 16.45 16.87 10.06
N GLN A 23 16.01 17.77 10.94
CA GLN A 23 16.31 19.20 10.81
C GLN A 23 17.83 19.47 10.95
N GLU A 24 18.29 20.56 10.33
CA GLU A 24 19.72 20.86 10.08
C GLU A 24 20.58 20.97 11.35
N GLU A 25 19.99 21.17 12.53
CA GLU A 25 20.72 21.35 13.80
C GLU A 25 20.97 20.04 14.56
N GLU A 26 20.47 18.89 14.07
CA GLU A 26 20.56 17.61 14.78
C GLU A 26 21.35 16.54 13.98
N ASP A 27 22.16 15.74 14.68
CA ASP A 27 22.86 14.59 14.12
C ASP A 27 21.98 13.33 14.15
N PHE A 28 21.57 12.84 12.98
CA PHE A 28 20.78 11.61 12.84
C PHE A 28 21.46 10.40 13.49
N HIS A 29 22.79 10.32 13.49
CA HIS A 29 23.48 9.20 14.13
C HIS A 29 23.30 9.17 15.64
N THR A 30 23.35 10.35 16.28
CA THR A 30 23.09 10.48 17.71
C THR A 30 21.63 10.13 18.00
N LEU A 31 20.69 10.68 17.23
CA LEU A 31 19.28 10.37 17.35
C LEU A 31 18.96 8.87 17.19
N PHE A 32 19.51 8.24 16.15
CA PHE A 32 19.29 6.81 15.91
C PHE A 32 19.85 5.94 17.05
N LYS A 33 20.95 6.35 17.68
CA LYS A 33 21.51 5.64 18.84
C LYS A 33 20.60 5.78 20.06
N GLU A 34 20.08 6.97 20.31
CA GLU A 34 19.20 7.25 21.46
C GLU A 34 17.83 6.58 21.32
N ALA A 35 17.25 6.59 20.12
CA ALA A 35 15.94 6.02 19.82
C ALA A 35 16.02 4.68 19.06
N LYS A 36 17.10 3.91 19.26
CA LYS A 36 17.39 2.69 18.48
C LYS A 36 16.25 1.67 18.51
N GLU A 37 15.67 1.42 19.68
CA GLU A 37 14.58 0.46 19.85
C GLU A 37 13.33 0.87 19.06
N PHE A 38 13.02 2.17 19.04
CA PHE A 38 11.91 2.71 18.26
C PHE A 38 12.11 2.46 16.76
N PHE A 39 13.29 2.78 16.22
CA PHE A 39 13.56 2.54 14.80
C PHE A 39 13.58 1.05 14.45
N GLN A 40 14.14 0.20 15.30
CA GLN A 40 14.18 -1.25 15.07
C GLN A 40 12.80 -1.91 15.17
N TYR A 41 11.86 -1.32 15.90
CA TYR A 41 10.47 -1.78 15.94
C TYR A 41 9.74 -1.56 14.61
N TRP A 42 9.92 -0.39 13.98
CA TRP A 42 9.20 -0.02 12.75
C TRP A 42 9.94 -0.42 11.46
N PHE A 43 11.27 -0.44 11.48
CA PHE A 43 12.08 -0.60 10.28
C PHE A 43 12.96 -1.85 10.35
N THR A 44 12.87 -2.67 9.32
CA THR A 44 13.78 -3.82 9.12
C THR A 44 15.21 -3.39 8.81
N LYS A 45 15.39 -2.19 8.22
CA LYS A 45 16.70 -1.62 7.90
C LYS A 45 16.61 -0.10 7.89
N VAL A 46 17.56 0.54 8.55
CA VAL A 46 17.81 1.99 8.49
C VAL A 46 19.23 2.18 7.98
N GLU A 47 19.41 2.95 6.91
CA GLU A 47 20.70 3.21 6.28
C GLU A 47 20.77 4.64 5.76
N GLU A 48 21.98 5.18 5.67
CA GLU A 48 22.20 6.47 5.03
C GLU A 48 21.83 6.43 3.54
N TRP A 49 21.40 7.57 3.02
CA TRP A 49 21.10 7.69 1.61
C TRP A 49 22.38 7.55 0.77
N TYR A 50 22.26 6.86 -0.37
CA TYR A 50 23.33 6.73 -1.35
C TYR A 50 22.75 6.76 -2.78
N PRO A 51 23.53 7.15 -3.80
CA PRO A 51 23.03 7.36 -5.17
C PRO A 51 22.36 6.14 -5.84
N LYS A 52 22.68 4.91 -5.40
CA LYS A 52 22.07 3.68 -5.92
C LYS A 52 20.82 3.24 -5.16
N ALA A 53 20.38 4.01 -4.16
CA ALA A 53 19.14 3.78 -3.44
C ALA A 53 17.93 4.10 -4.34
N VAL A 54 17.68 3.22 -5.31
CA VAL A 54 16.55 3.34 -6.24
C VAL A 54 15.32 2.63 -5.68
N MET A 55 14.16 3.19 -5.99
CA MET A 55 12.87 2.61 -5.68
C MET A 55 12.54 1.52 -6.69
N ASN A 56 12.43 0.29 -6.22
CA ASN A 56 12.10 -0.85 -7.08
C ASN A 56 10.61 -1.20 -7.02
N GLY A 57 9.76 -0.32 -6.49
CA GLY A 57 8.35 -0.63 -6.29
C GLY A 57 7.51 0.59 -5.95
N LYS A 58 6.19 0.40 -6.02
CA LYS A 58 5.19 1.43 -5.71
C LYS A 58 3.97 0.81 -5.06
N ILE A 59 3.26 1.59 -4.26
CA ILE A 59 1.91 1.25 -3.81
C ILE A 59 0.96 1.97 -4.76
N THR A 60 -0.02 1.26 -5.31
CA THR A 60 -0.93 1.82 -6.31
C THR A 60 -2.30 1.20 -6.22
N TRP A 61 -3.33 2.00 -6.48
CA TRP A 61 -4.67 1.49 -6.69
C TRP A 61 -4.77 0.79 -8.04
N ILE A 62 -5.50 -0.31 -8.06
CA ILE A 62 -5.89 -1.03 -9.27
C ILE A 62 -7.40 -1.26 -9.28
N LYS A 63 -7.97 -1.24 -10.48
CA LYS A 63 -9.33 -1.66 -10.76
C LYS A 63 -9.31 -3.02 -11.46
N MET A 64 -10.13 -3.93 -10.96
CA MET A 64 -10.36 -5.26 -11.52
C MET A 64 -11.77 -5.30 -12.11
N TYR A 65 -11.86 -5.25 -13.44
CA TYR A 65 -13.15 -5.24 -14.15
C TYR A 65 -13.54 -6.65 -14.59
N GLY A 66 -14.84 -6.93 -14.62
CA GLY A 66 -15.38 -8.22 -15.03
C GLY A 66 -15.24 -9.32 -13.97
N VAL A 67 -15.04 -8.94 -12.71
CA VAL A 67 -14.98 -9.91 -11.61
C VAL A 67 -16.38 -10.52 -11.41
N PRO A 68 -16.51 -11.86 -11.45
CA PRO A 68 -17.79 -12.50 -11.22
C PRO A 68 -18.28 -12.28 -9.78
N ILE A 69 -19.57 -11.99 -9.61
CA ILE A 69 -20.21 -11.75 -8.30
C ILE A 69 -19.98 -12.94 -7.35
N GLN A 70 -20.09 -14.18 -7.85
CA GLN A 70 -19.87 -15.37 -7.02
C GLN A 70 -18.43 -15.52 -6.51
N ALA A 71 -17.47 -14.78 -7.06
CA ALA A 71 -16.07 -14.75 -6.62
C ALA A 71 -15.68 -13.40 -6.01
N TRP A 72 -16.62 -12.52 -5.68
CA TRP A 72 -16.34 -11.19 -5.14
C TRP A 72 -15.93 -11.22 -3.66
N ASN A 73 -14.69 -11.59 -3.41
CA ASN A 73 -14.10 -11.62 -2.07
C ASN A 73 -12.58 -11.36 -2.12
N GLN A 74 -12.02 -10.98 -0.98
CA GLN A 74 -10.60 -10.64 -0.84
C GLN A 74 -9.67 -11.75 -1.33
N LYS A 75 -9.92 -13.02 -0.96
CA LYS A 75 -9.07 -14.15 -1.36
C LYS A 75 -9.02 -14.32 -2.88
N PHE A 76 -10.10 -13.99 -3.58
CA PHE A 76 -10.12 -14.00 -5.05
C PHE A 76 -9.31 -12.84 -5.63
N PHE A 77 -9.43 -11.64 -5.07
CA PHE A 77 -8.64 -10.48 -5.49
C PHE A 77 -7.13 -10.72 -5.34
N GLU A 78 -6.71 -11.31 -4.22
CA GLU A 78 -5.32 -11.72 -3.97
C GLU A 78 -4.80 -12.68 -5.04
N LYS A 79 -5.63 -13.66 -5.46
CA LYS A 79 -5.26 -14.61 -6.52
C LYS A 79 -5.05 -13.91 -7.88
N LEU A 80 -5.81 -12.87 -8.20
CA LEU A 80 -5.68 -12.15 -9.48
C LEU A 80 -4.36 -11.38 -9.59
N ILE A 81 -3.79 -10.97 -8.46
CA ILE A 81 -2.57 -10.16 -8.40
C ILE A 81 -1.29 -10.96 -8.14
N ILE A 82 -1.37 -12.30 -8.08
CA ILE A 82 -0.19 -13.16 -8.01
C ILE A 82 0.78 -12.81 -9.16
N GLY A 83 2.05 -12.66 -8.80
CA GLY A 83 3.14 -12.24 -9.70
C GLY A 83 3.15 -10.76 -10.08
N LYS A 84 2.21 -9.95 -9.57
CA LYS A 84 2.11 -8.50 -9.84
C LYS A 84 2.37 -7.65 -8.60
N GLY A 85 2.16 -8.21 -7.41
CA GLY A 85 2.34 -7.55 -6.12
C GLY A 85 1.66 -8.30 -4.99
N SER A 86 1.51 -7.61 -3.85
CA SER A 86 0.72 -8.08 -2.71
C SER A 86 -0.44 -7.11 -2.42
N LEU A 87 -1.54 -7.65 -1.88
CA LEU A 87 -2.68 -6.85 -1.48
C LEU A 87 -2.33 -6.07 -0.21
N VAL A 88 -2.63 -4.77 -0.20
CA VAL A 88 -2.48 -3.88 0.97
C VAL A 88 -3.84 -3.58 1.57
N PHE A 89 -4.82 -3.26 0.72
CA PHE A 89 -6.14 -2.86 1.18
C PHE A 89 -7.20 -3.10 0.09
N VAL A 90 -8.42 -3.46 0.50
CA VAL A 90 -9.59 -3.53 -0.39
C VAL A 90 -10.40 -2.27 -0.21
N GLY A 91 -10.71 -1.56 -1.30
CA GLY A 91 -11.46 -0.31 -1.20
C GLY A 91 -12.82 -0.52 -0.54
N ILE A 92 -13.21 0.39 0.36
CA ILE A 92 -14.44 0.30 1.17
C ILE A 92 -15.69 0.02 0.32
N VAL A 93 -15.81 0.65 -0.86
CA VAL A 93 -16.94 0.42 -1.79
C VAL A 93 -16.98 -1.02 -2.30
N THR A 94 -15.82 -1.60 -2.60
CA THR A 94 -15.64 -2.98 -3.05
C THR A 94 -15.88 -3.97 -1.92
N GLU A 95 -15.35 -3.69 -0.73
CA GLU A 95 -15.51 -4.51 0.47
C GLU A 95 -16.98 -4.57 0.93
N LYS A 96 -17.62 -3.40 1.04
CA LYS A 96 -19.05 -3.28 1.39
C LYS A 96 -19.99 -3.67 0.24
N LYS A 97 -19.45 -4.15 -0.89
CA LYS A 97 -20.20 -4.61 -2.07
C LYS A 97 -21.25 -3.59 -2.55
N ARG A 98 -20.94 -2.30 -2.45
CA ARG A 98 -21.84 -1.21 -2.86
C ARG A 98 -21.87 -1.00 -4.37
N MET A 99 -20.87 -1.54 -5.07
CA MET A 99 -20.73 -1.46 -6.52
C MET A 99 -20.00 -2.70 -7.04
N PHE A 100 -20.43 -3.20 -8.20
CA PHE A 100 -19.85 -4.38 -8.85
C PHE A 100 -19.18 -4.10 -10.20
N ASP A 101 -19.13 -2.83 -10.63
CA ASP A 101 -18.50 -2.42 -11.90
C ASP A 101 -17.00 -2.80 -11.95
N TYR A 102 -16.32 -2.68 -10.81
CA TYR A 102 -14.96 -3.15 -10.60
C TYR A 102 -14.66 -3.35 -9.12
N ALA A 103 -13.77 -4.30 -8.83
CA ALA A 103 -13.13 -4.36 -7.53
C ALA A 103 -11.94 -3.39 -7.51
N ARG A 104 -11.85 -2.53 -6.49
CA ARG A 104 -10.76 -1.58 -6.29
C ARG A 104 -9.87 -2.08 -5.17
N CYS A 105 -8.59 -2.29 -5.45
CA CYS A 105 -7.62 -2.80 -4.48
C CYS A 105 -6.36 -1.93 -4.48
N LEU A 106 -5.86 -1.61 -3.30
CA LEU A 106 -4.54 -1.03 -3.12
C LEU A 106 -3.54 -2.18 -3.07
N ILE A 107 -2.57 -2.16 -3.98
CA ILE A 107 -1.55 -3.20 -4.05
C ILE A 107 -0.15 -2.61 -3.92
N ARG A 108 0.74 -3.39 -3.31
CA ARG A 108 2.18 -3.12 -3.27
C ARG A 108 2.84 -3.88 -4.40
N LYS A 109 3.42 -3.16 -5.36
CA LYS A 109 4.17 -3.72 -6.48
C LYS A 109 5.67 -3.68 -6.22
N THR A 110 6.35 -4.72 -6.68
CA THR A 110 7.82 -4.81 -6.74
C THR A 110 8.37 -4.43 -8.11
N SER A 111 7.55 -3.78 -8.96
CA SER A 111 7.96 -3.23 -10.25
C SER A 111 7.30 -1.88 -10.50
N MET A 112 7.99 -1.03 -11.25
CA MET A 112 7.48 0.29 -11.66
C MET A 112 6.61 0.27 -12.92
N GLU A 113 6.65 -0.84 -13.68
CA GLU A 113 5.85 -1.03 -14.89
C GLU A 113 4.37 -0.75 -14.66
N SER A 114 3.68 -0.14 -15.61
CA SER A 114 2.24 0.06 -15.53
C SER A 114 1.49 -1.27 -15.64
N LEU A 115 0.57 -1.55 -14.71
CA LEU A 115 -0.32 -2.71 -14.83
C LEU A 115 -1.55 -2.36 -15.68
N ASN A 116 -1.66 -2.97 -16.86
CA ASN A 116 -2.84 -2.88 -17.71
C ASN A 116 -3.05 -4.21 -18.46
N LYS A 117 -3.35 -5.28 -17.74
CA LYS A 117 -3.35 -6.66 -18.25
C LYS A 117 -4.71 -7.33 -18.09
N ALA A 118 -5.07 -8.20 -19.02
CA ALA A 118 -6.24 -9.07 -18.89
C ALA A 118 -5.77 -10.45 -18.39
N VAL A 119 -6.55 -11.08 -17.52
CA VAL A 119 -6.29 -12.41 -16.99
C VAL A 119 -7.52 -13.28 -17.19
N GLN A 120 -7.35 -14.48 -17.71
CA GLN A 120 -8.43 -15.46 -17.80
C GLN A 120 -8.38 -16.37 -16.58
N VAL A 121 -9.54 -16.54 -15.94
CA VAL A 121 -9.69 -17.38 -14.75
C VAL A 121 -10.92 -18.27 -14.88
N LYS A 122 -10.81 -19.50 -14.37
CA LYS A 122 -11.92 -20.44 -14.31
C LYS A 122 -12.56 -20.39 -12.93
N VAL A 123 -13.84 -20.06 -12.87
CA VAL A 123 -14.65 -20.03 -11.64
C VAL A 123 -15.86 -20.93 -11.85
N ASN A 124 -15.97 -22.00 -11.06
CA ASN A 124 -17.09 -22.96 -11.11
C ASN A 124 -17.41 -23.43 -12.54
N GLY A 125 -16.39 -23.90 -13.27
CA GLY A 125 -16.55 -24.41 -14.64
C GLY A 125 -16.54 -23.35 -15.75
N HIS A 126 -16.78 -22.07 -15.42
CA HIS A 126 -16.91 -20.99 -16.40
C HIS A 126 -15.63 -20.15 -16.48
N ILE A 127 -15.27 -19.70 -17.68
CA ILE A 127 -14.10 -18.87 -17.92
C ILE A 127 -14.52 -17.39 -17.93
N TYR A 128 -13.80 -16.58 -17.16
CA TYR A 128 -14.00 -15.13 -17.07
C TYR A 128 -12.73 -14.43 -17.53
N ASN A 129 -12.89 -13.34 -18.26
CA ASN A 129 -11.79 -12.46 -18.65
C ASN A 129 -11.82 -11.20 -17.78
N ILE A 130 -10.85 -11.08 -16.87
CA ILE A 130 -10.79 -10.00 -15.89
C ILE A 130 -9.70 -9.01 -16.29
N LYS A 131 -10.06 -7.73 -16.39
CA LYS A 131 -9.10 -6.67 -16.73
C LYS A 131 -8.57 -6.03 -15.45
N LEU A 132 -7.25 -6.09 -15.26
CA LEU A 132 -6.53 -5.40 -14.20
C LEU A 132 -5.89 -4.13 -14.76
N LYS A 133 -6.27 -2.97 -14.23
CA LYS A 133 -5.73 -1.68 -14.64
C LYS A 133 -5.34 -0.83 -13.44
N GLU A 134 -4.12 -0.30 -13.44
CA GLU A 134 -3.68 0.74 -12.52
C GLU A 134 -4.51 2.02 -12.68
N GLU A 135 -4.81 2.67 -11.55
CA GLU A 135 -5.39 4.00 -11.56
C GLU A 135 -4.30 5.05 -11.79
N GLU A 136 -4.48 5.83 -12.84
CA GLU A 136 -3.62 6.98 -13.13
C GLU A 136 -3.90 8.10 -12.11
N PHE A 137 -2.84 8.78 -11.66
CA PHE A 137 -2.91 9.90 -10.71
C PHE A 137 -3.56 9.60 -9.36
N SER A 138 -3.63 8.32 -8.97
CA SER A 138 -4.14 7.96 -7.64
C SER A 138 -3.11 8.25 -6.56
N CYS A 139 -3.47 9.06 -5.56
CA CYS A 139 -2.70 9.13 -4.31
C CYS A 139 -2.89 7.79 -3.58
N PRO A 140 -1.82 7.00 -3.35
CA PRO A 140 -1.96 5.72 -2.65
C PRO A 140 -2.40 5.91 -1.19
N VAL A 141 -2.14 7.10 -0.64
CA VAL A 141 -2.43 7.50 0.74
C VAL A 141 -3.50 8.59 0.71
N ASP A 142 -4.76 8.20 0.52
CA ASP A 142 -5.86 9.04 0.99
C ASP A 142 -5.97 8.82 2.50
N ILE A 143 -5.31 9.69 3.29
CA ILE A 143 -5.37 9.70 4.76
C ILE A 143 -6.84 9.68 5.23
N GLN A 144 -7.74 10.32 4.46
CA GLN A 144 -9.19 10.33 4.73
C GLN A 144 -9.84 8.93 4.66
N THR A 145 -9.37 8.05 3.76
CA THR A 145 -9.95 6.71 3.62
C THR A 145 -9.47 5.77 4.72
N MET A 146 -8.21 5.90 5.16
CA MET A 146 -7.64 5.08 6.24
C MET A 146 -8.21 5.46 7.62
N ASN A 147 -8.43 6.76 7.88
CA ASN A 147 -9.03 7.20 9.14
C ASN A 147 -10.47 6.68 9.30
N GLN A 148 -11.25 6.64 8.21
CA GLN A 148 -12.61 6.08 8.26
C GLN A 148 -12.62 4.57 8.56
N SER A 149 -11.61 3.80 8.16
CA SER A 149 -11.52 2.38 8.52
C SER A 149 -11.16 2.17 10.01
N LEU A 150 -10.27 2.99 10.56
CA LEU A 150 -9.87 2.90 11.98
C LEU A 150 -11.01 3.34 12.91
N GLU A 151 -11.73 4.42 12.55
CA GLU A 151 -12.90 4.87 13.32
C GLU A 151 -14.05 3.84 13.37
N ASN A 152 -14.14 2.92 12.40
CA ASN A 152 -15.20 1.90 12.40
C ASN A 152 -14.87 0.66 13.26
N GLU A 153 -13.61 0.44 13.63
CA GLU A 153 -13.23 -0.67 14.53
C GLU A 153 -13.45 -0.32 16.01
N ASP A 154 -13.48 0.97 16.37
CA ASP A 154 -13.67 1.45 17.75
C ASP A 154 -15.15 1.46 18.23
N PHE A 155 -16.12 1.12 17.36
CA PHE A 155 -17.55 1.06 17.71
C PHE A 155 -18.15 -0.35 17.80
N GLU A 156 -17.35 -1.42 17.58
CA GLU A 156 -17.80 -2.82 17.67
C GLU A 156 -17.16 -3.63 18.81
N SER A 157 -16.58 -2.97 19.83
CA SER A 157 -16.09 -3.62 21.07
C SER A 157 -17.01 -3.44 22.26
#